data_AF-A0A8J2P3D8-F1
#
_entry.id   AF-A0A8J2P3D8-F1
#
_cell.length_a   1.000
_cell.length_b   1.000
_cell.length_c   1.000
_cell.angle_alpha   90.00
_cell.angle_beta   90.00
_cell.angle_gamma   90.00
#
_symmetry.space_group_name_H-M   'P 1'
#
loop_
_entity.id
_entity.type
_entity.pdbx_description
1 polymer ?
#
loop_
_entity_poly.entity_id
_entity_poly.type
_entity_poly.pdbx_seq_one_letter_code
_entity_poly.pdbx_strand_id
1 'polypeptide(L)' 'MQRSIRVNESQILMLAEKARFDHVMAGYLFKKSNGASKWTRRYFILFQ' A
#
# COMPACT_ATOMS: atom_id res chain seq x y z
N MET A 1 3.87 -17.28 9.02
CA MET A 1 3.32 -17.41 7.65
C MET A 1 3.35 -16.05 6.95
N GLN A 2 4.36 -15.81 6.13
CA GLN A 2 4.41 -14.64 5.26
C GLN A 2 3.46 -14.92 4.09
N ARG A 3 2.27 -14.31 4.10
CA ARG A 3 1.39 -14.34 2.91
C ARG A 3 2.10 -13.51 1.85
N SER A 4 2.60 -14.15 0.80
CA SER A 4 3.08 -13.46 -0.40
C SER A 4 1.97 -12.51 -0.86
N ILE A 5 2.28 -11.22 -0.90
CA ILE A 5 1.34 -10.23 -1.45
C ILE A 5 1.12 -10.65 -2.90
N ARG A 6 -0.12 -11.05 -3.24
CA ARG A 6 -0.47 -11.30 -4.63
C ARG A 6 -0.54 -9.94 -5.30
N VAL A 7 0.49 -9.61 -6.07
CA VAL A 7 0.53 -8.37 -6.84
C VAL A 7 0.25 -8.73 -8.29
N ASN A 8 -0.69 -8.02 -8.91
CA ASN A 8 -0.96 -8.14 -10.34
C ASN A 8 -0.03 -7.18 -11.10
N GLU A 9 0.64 -7.66 -12.13
CA GLU A 9 1.57 -6.87 -12.94
C GLU A 9 0.91 -5.65 -13.59
N SER A 10 -0.34 -5.78 -14.03
CA SER A 10 -1.10 -4.64 -14.57
C SER A 10 -1.35 -3.54 -13.54
N GLN A 11 -1.54 -3.93 -12.27
CA GLN A 11 -1.68 -2.97 -11.17
C GLN A 11 -0.36 -2.25 -10.90
N ILE A 12 0.78 -2.94 -11.00
CA ILE A 12 2.10 -2.31 -10.82
C ILE A 12 2.33 -1.26 -11.92
N LEU A 13 2.09 -1.60 -13.18
CA LEU A 13 2.29 -0.69 -14.31
C LEU A 13 1.40 0.55 -14.19
N MET A 14 0.13 0.37 -13.85
CA MET A 14 -0.80 1.47 -13.61
C MET A 14 -0.35 2.38 -12.46
N LEU A 15 0.11 1.80 -11.33
CA LEU A 15 0.62 2.57 -10.20
C LEU A 15 1.91 3.33 -10.56
N ALA A 16 2.81 2.71 -11.33
CA ALA A 16 4.04 3.34 -11.78
C ALA A 16 3.76 4.53 -12.73
N GLU A 17 2.77 4.40 -13.60
CA GLU A 17 2.37 5.49 -14.50
C GLU A 17 1.77 6.66 -13.72
N LYS A 18 0.87 6.40 -12.77
CA LYS A 18 0.30 7.42 -11.87
C LYS A 18 1.37 8.12 -11.04
N ALA A 19 2.34 7.37 -10.50
CA ALA A 19 3.43 7.91 -9.71
C ALA A 19 4.25 9.00 -10.41
N ARG A 20 4.31 9.00 -11.75
CA ARG A 20 5.06 10.01 -12.52
C ARG A 20 4.40 11.39 -12.54
N PHE A 21 3.08 11.44 -12.35
CA PHE A 21 2.29 12.65 -12.59
C PHE A 21 1.48 13.09 -11.37
N ASP A 22 1.39 12.24 -10.34
CA ASP A 22 0.43 12.42 -9.27
C ASP A 22 1.02 13.04 -8.00
N HIS A 23 0.25 13.90 -7.34
CA HIS A 23 0.56 14.44 -6.02
C HIS A 23 0.18 13.39 -4.98
N VAL A 24 1.07 12.42 -4.79
CA VAL A 24 0.80 11.28 -3.91
C VAL A 24 0.53 11.74 -2.47
N MET A 25 -0.55 11.24 -1.89
CA MET A 25 -0.75 11.35 -0.45
C MET A 25 0.03 10.22 0.22
N ALA A 26 1.06 10.57 0.98
CA ALA A 26 1.90 9.61 1.65
C ALA A 26 2.05 9.92 3.14
N GLY A 27 2.10 8.90 3.97
CA GLY A 27 2.22 9.10 5.41
C GLY A 27 2.09 7.83 6.24
N TYR A 28 2.24 8.00 7.55
CA TYR A 28 2.06 6.91 8.49
C TYR A 28 0.59 6.75 8.87
N LEU A 29 0.07 5.54 8.68
CA LEU A 29 -1.25 5.15 9.16
C LEU A 29 -1.14 3.87 9.99
N PHE A 30 -2.13 3.63 10.84
CA PHE A 30 -2.22 2.40 11.61
C PHE A 30 -2.98 1.33 10.81
N LYS A 31 -2.39 0.14 10.69
CA LYS A 31 -3.01 -1.03 10.07
C LYS A 31 -3.28 -2.11 11.13
N LYS A 32 -4.52 -2.59 11.18
CA LYS A 32 -4.90 -3.79 11.93
C LYS A 32 -4.96 -4.97 10.96
N SER A 33 -4.06 -5.92 11.14
CA SER A 33 -4.11 -7.19 10.39
C SER A 33 -5.27 -8.04 10.92
N ASN A 34 -5.90 -8.82 10.03
CA ASN A 34 -6.93 -9.76 10.47
C ASN A 34 -6.33 -10.75 11.49
N GLY A 35 -6.98 -10.90 12.64
CA GLY A 35 -6.48 -11.69 13.78
C GLY A 35 -5.42 -11.00 14.66
N ALA A 36 -4.98 -9.78 14.35
CA ALA A 36 -4.07 -9.04 15.22
C ALA A 36 -4.82 -8.24 16.28
N SER A 37 -4.40 -8.37 17.54
CA SER A 37 -4.96 -7.62 18.67
C SER A 37 -4.48 -6.16 18.72
N LYS A 38 -3.33 -5.86 18.09
CA LYS A 38 -2.70 -4.52 18.11
C LYS A 38 -2.64 -3.90 16.72
N TRP A 39 -2.84 -2.58 16.68
CA TRP A 39 -2.57 -1.76 15.52
C TRP A 39 -1.07 -1.59 15.33
N THR A 40 -0.61 -1.60 14.07
CA THR A 40 0.81 -1.38 13.74
C THR A 40 0.94 -0.17 12.84
N ARG A 41 1.92 0.69 13.11
CA ARG A 41 2.22 1.85 12.26
C ARG A 41 2.91 1.37 10.99
N ARG A 42 2.37 1.75 9.83
CA ARG A 42 2.92 1.45 8.50
C ARG A 42 2.89 2.70 7.64
N TYR A 43 3.84 2.81 6.71
CA TYR A 43 3.88 3.88 5.74
C TYR A 43 3.00 3.50 4.55
N PHE A 44 2.09 4.38 4.15
CA PHE A 44 1.18 4.19 3.03
C PHE A 44 1.42 5.28 2.00
N ILE A 45 1.21 4.91 0.73
CA ILE A 45 1.21 5.82 -0.41
C ILE A 45 -0.09 5.57 -1.16
N LEU A 46 -0.87 6.64 -1.36
CA LEU A 46 -2.09 6.62 -2.15
C LEU A 46 -1.79 7.29 -3.49
N PHE A 47 -2.01 6.54 -4.57
CA PHE A 47 -2.02 7.02 -5.94
C PHE A 47 -3.49 7.24 -6.33
N GLN A 48 -3.89 8.45 -6.74
CA GLN A 48 -5.26 8.80 -7.16
C GLN A 48 -5.55 8.32 -8.58
#